data_AF-A0A090Y3X6-F1
#
_entry.id   AF-A0A090Y3X6-F1
#
_cell.length_a   1.000
_cell.length_b   1.000
_cell.length_c   1.000
_cell.angle_alpha   90.00
_cell.angle_beta   90.00
_cell.angle_gamma   90.00
#
_symmetry.space_group_name_H-M   'P 1'
#
loop_
_entity.id
_entity.type
_entity.pdbx_description
1 polymer ?
#
loop_
_entity_poly.entity_id
_entity_poly.type
_entity_poly.pdbx_seq_one_letter_code
_entity_poly.pdbx_strand_id
1 'polypeptide(L)' 'MSALNSAAPILCQKCRRKHDPQHPHNQDSLYWKFTFFEKHGRWPTWTDAMEHCSDEVKSQWIKALKQKGIEVS' A
#
# COMPACT_ATOMS: atom_id res chain seq x y z
N MET A 1 -12.30 -7.41 -26.79
CA MET A 1 -13.01 -7.97 -25.61
C MET A 1 -12.00 -8.09 -24.49
N SER A 2 -12.05 -7.23 -23.47
CA SER A 2 -11.28 -7.43 -22.24
C SER A 2 -12.30 -7.61 -21.12
N ALA A 3 -12.56 -8.86 -20.78
CA ALA A 3 -13.38 -9.19 -19.63
C ALA A 3 -12.53 -9.08 -18.35
N LEU A 4 -13.21 -8.77 -17.24
CA LEU A 4 -12.81 -8.91 -15.83
C LEU A 4 -12.29 -7.63 -15.15
N ASN A 5 -13.21 -6.80 -14.67
CA ASN A 5 -13.34 -6.60 -13.21
C ASN A 5 -14.61 -5.81 -12.85
N SER A 6 -15.76 -6.45 -13.04
CA SER A 6 -17.02 -6.02 -12.42
C SER A 6 -17.19 -6.74 -11.09
N ALA A 7 -16.48 -6.30 -10.03
CA ALA A 7 -16.77 -6.66 -8.65
C ALA A 7 -16.05 -5.71 -7.65
N ALA A 8 -16.81 -4.74 -7.14
CA ALA A 8 -16.51 -3.87 -5.99
C ALA A 8 -15.19 -3.05 -6.01
N PRO A 9 -15.16 -1.84 -6.60
CA PRO A 9 -14.05 -0.87 -6.48
C PRO A 9 -13.79 -0.34 -5.06
N ILE A 10 -14.31 -1.01 -4.02
CA ILE A 10 -14.31 -0.52 -2.63
C ILE A 10 -13.33 -1.30 -1.74
N LEU A 11 -12.94 -2.53 -2.12
CA LEU A 11 -12.07 -3.38 -1.28
C LEU A 11 -10.70 -3.59 -1.94
N CYS A 12 -9.63 -3.22 -1.24
CA CYS A 12 -8.28 -3.53 -1.69
C CYS A 12 -8.00 -5.04 -1.56
N GLN A 13 -7.57 -5.67 -2.65
CA GLN A 13 -7.31 -7.12 -2.68
C GLN A 13 -6.11 -7.52 -1.82
N LYS A 14 -5.07 -6.67 -1.73
CA LYS A 14 -3.87 -6.89 -0.92
C LYS A 14 -4.10 -6.64 0.58
N CYS A 15 -4.96 -5.67 0.92
CA CYS A 15 -5.21 -5.28 2.32
C CYS A 15 -6.46 -5.92 2.92
N ARG A 16 -7.34 -6.47 2.08
CA ARG A 16 -8.69 -6.99 2.45
C ARG A 16 -9.50 -6.04 3.31
N ARG A 17 -9.31 -4.73 3.12
CA ARG A 17 -10.07 -3.66 3.78
C ARG A 17 -10.38 -2.55 2.79
N LYS A 18 -11.36 -1.73 3.15
CA LYS A 18 -11.72 -0.53 2.39
C LYS A 18 -10.67 0.56 2.65
N HIS A 19 -10.09 1.11 1.59
CA HIS A 19 -9.28 2.32 1.60
C HIS A 19 -9.31 2.95 0.20
N ASP A 20 -9.00 4.25 0.11
CA ASP A 20 -8.85 4.93 -1.17
C ASP A 20 -7.72 4.26 -1.98
N PRO A 21 -7.95 3.82 -3.24
CA PRO A 21 -6.92 3.21 -4.08
C PRO A 21 -5.71 4.10 -4.37
N GLN A 22 -5.81 5.42 -4.19
CA GLN A 22 -4.70 6.34 -4.38
C GLN A 22 -3.74 6.35 -3.18
N HIS A 23 -4.21 5.96 -1.99
CA HIS A 23 -3.43 5.94 -0.77
C HIS A 23 -2.70 4.62 -0.56
N PRO A 24 -1.52 4.65 0.10
CA PRO A 24 -0.67 3.48 0.23
C PRO A 24 -1.34 2.36 1.02
N HIS A 25 -0.79 1.16 0.86
CA HIS A 25 -0.98 0.13 1.85
C HIS A 25 -0.43 0.59 3.21
N ASN A 26 -1.09 0.20 4.30
CA ASN A 26 -0.57 0.53 5.62
C ASN A 26 0.59 -0.40 5.94
N GLN A 27 1.83 0.13 5.97
CA GLN A 27 3.02 -0.67 6.24
C GLN A 27 2.91 -1.39 7.57
N ASP A 28 2.31 -0.78 8.60
CA ASP A 28 2.15 -1.34 9.94
C ASP A 28 1.05 -2.41 10.06
N SER A 29 0.26 -2.62 9.01
CA SER A 29 -0.77 -3.68 9.02
C SER A 29 -0.12 -5.06 8.98
N LEU A 30 -0.30 -5.86 10.03
CA LEU A 30 0.17 -7.25 10.06
C LEU A 30 -0.35 -8.05 8.85
N TYR A 31 -1.63 -7.92 8.52
CA TYR A 31 -2.22 -8.61 7.37
C TYR A 31 -1.48 -8.29 6.07
N TRP A 32 -1.23 -7.00 5.82
CA TRP A 32 -0.49 -6.59 4.63
C TRP A 32 0.98 -7.05 4.67
N LYS A 33 1.66 -6.93 5.83
CA LYS A 33 3.04 -7.42 6.01
C LYS A 33 3.19 -8.89 5.63
N PHE A 34 2.29 -9.75 6.13
CA PHE A 34 2.31 -11.18 5.81
C PHE A 34 1.92 -11.47 4.36
N THR A 35 0.90 -10.79 3.83
CA THR A 35 0.50 -10.93 2.40
C THR A 35 1.66 -10.56 1.46
N PHE A 36 2.41 -9.50 1.79
CA PHE A 36 3.59 -9.11 1.02
C PHE A 36 4.72 -10.14 1.20
N PHE A 37 4.99 -10.57 2.44
CA PHE A 37 6.05 -11.53 2.74
C PHE A 37 5.84 -12.87 2.02
N GLU A 38 4.62 -13.41 2.03
CA GLU A 38 4.28 -14.66 1.33
C GLU A 38 4.62 -14.58 -0.16
N LYS A 39 4.42 -13.41 -0.78
CA LYS A 39 4.68 -13.20 -2.20
C LYS A 39 6.15 -12.89 -2.52
N HIS A 40 6.84 -12.17 -1.64
CA HIS A 40 8.15 -11.57 -1.94
C HIS A 40 9.32 -12.12 -1.12
N GLY A 41 9.06 -12.95 -0.09
CA GLY A 41 10.09 -13.53 0.77
C GLY A 41 10.83 -12.54 1.67
N ARG A 42 10.33 -11.30 1.81
CA ARG A 42 10.90 -10.26 2.67
C ARG A 42 9.81 -9.39 3.28
N TRP A 43 10.13 -8.73 4.39
CA TRP A 43 9.23 -7.74 4.97
C TRP A 43 9.14 -6.50 4.08
N PRO A 44 7.95 -5.92 3.93
CA PRO A 44 7.78 -4.73 3.12
C PRO A 44 8.27 -3.47 3.83
N THR A 45 8.65 -2.49 3.02
CA THR A 45 9.00 -1.13 3.41
C THR A 45 7.83 -0.16 3.19
N TRP A 46 7.97 1.10 3.62
CA TRP A 46 7.01 2.14 3.24
C TRP A 46 7.04 2.44 1.74
N THR A 47 8.19 2.26 1.08
CA THR A 47 8.31 2.36 -0.38
C THR A 47 7.44 1.31 -1.09
N ASP A 48 7.46 0.06 -0.63
CA ASP A 48 6.62 -1.01 -1.16
C ASP A 48 5.12 -0.73 -0.94
N ALA A 49 4.78 -0.15 0.22
CA ALA A 49 3.41 0.24 0.54
C ALA A 49 2.87 1.31 -0.40
N MET A 50 3.75 2.17 -0.92
CA MET A 50 3.45 3.27 -1.84
C MET A 50 3.65 2.93 -3.32
N GLU A 51 4.00 1.69 -3.69
CA GLU A 51 4.37 1.33 -5.07
C GLU A 51 3.37 1.85 -6.12
N HIS A 52 2.07 1.69 -5.84
CA HIS A 52 0.97 2.08 -6.73
C HIS A 52 0.54 3.55 -6.62
N CYS A 53 1.12 4.32 -5.69
CA CYS A 53 0.76 5.72 -5.48
C CYS A 53 1.35 6.60 -6.58
N SER A 54 0.68 7.72 -6.88
CA SER A 54 1.25 8.80 -7.69
C SER A 54 2.41 9.47 -6.96
N ASP A 55 3.27 10.17 -7.70
CA ASP A 55 4.43 10.88 -7.12
C ASP A 55 3.99 11.97 -6.15
N GLU A 56 2.87 12.62 -6.41
CA GLU A 56 2.26 13.59 -5.49
C GLU A 56 1.88 12.94 -4.16
N VAL A 57 1.15 11.82 -4.20
CA VAL A 57 0.74 11.11 -2.99
C VAL A 57 1.95 10.56 -2.24
N LYS A 58 2.94 10.00 -2.95
CA LYS A 58 4.22 9.57 -2.37
C LYS A 58 4.90 10.70 -1.61
N SER A 59 5.04 11.86 -2.24
CA SER A 59 5.67 13.05 -1.63
C SER A 59 4.99 13.47 -0.33
N GLN A 60 3.65 13.50 -0.33
CA GLN A 60 2.86 13.86 0.86
C GLN A 60 3.06 12.84 2.00
N TRP A 61 2.99 11.54 1.71
CA TRP A 61 3.19 10.49 2.72
C TRP A 61 4.62 10.43 3.24
N ILE A 62 5.63 10.55 2.38
CA ILE A 62 7.03 10.59 2.79
C ILE A 62 7.26 11.76 3.75
N LYS A 63 6.73 12.95 3.43
CA LYS A 63 6.82 14.11 4.32
C LYS A 63 6.16 13.84 5.67
N ALA A 64 4.94 13.30 5.67
CA ALA A 64 4.19 13.03 6.90
C ALA A 64 4.85 11.95 7.77
N LEU A 65 5.39 10.89 7.18
CA LEU A 65 6.11 9.81 7.87
C LEU A 65 7.42 10.34 8.49
N LYS A 66 8.19 11.12 7.73
CA LYS A 66 9.42 11.76 8.24
C LYS A 66 9.15 12.71 9.41
N GLN A 67 8.06 13.49 9.35
CA GLN A 67 7.64 14.35 10.46
C GLN A 67 7.31 13.58 11.74
N LYS A 68 6.97 12.28 11.62
CA LYS A 68 6.72 11.37 12.73
C LYS A 68 7.95 10.57 13.15
N GLY A 69 9.12 10.84 12.56
CA GLY A 69 10.35 10.08 12.81
C GLY A 69 10.35 8.67 12.22
N ILE A 70 9.46 8.39 11.26
CA ILE A 70 9.36 7.09 10.61
C ILE A 70 10.27 7.09 9.36
N GLU A 71 11.18 6.12 9.29
CA GLU A 71 12.05 5.92 8.15
C GLU A 71 11.25 5.38 6.95
N VAL A 72 11.52 5.96 5.78
CA VAL A 72 11.05 5.44 4.50
C VAL A 72 12.26 4.81 3.82
N SER A 73 12.44 3.51 4.04
CA SER A 73 13.38 2.66 3.29
C SER A 73 12.69 1.86 2.20
#